data_AF-A0A8T2KA89-F1
#
_entry.id   AF-A0A8T2KA89-F1
#
_cell.length_a   1.000
_cell.length_b   1.000
_cell.length_c   1.000
_cell.angle_alpha   90.00
_cell.angle_beta   90.00
_cell.angle_gamma   90.00
#
_symmetry.space_group_name_H-M   'P 1'
#
loop_
_entity.id
_entity.type
_entity.pdbx_description
1 polymer ?
#
loop_
_entity_poly.entity_id
_entity_poly.type
_entity_poly.pdbx_seq_one_letter_code
_entity_poly.pdbx_strand_id
1 'polypeptide(L)'
;ASHTITCVAQSTWPNFHLVYWLANNSFIEDVFPDGRVREEPERQNANRTVEKSLVFSSTETKDYRIQFTCVIQDPSGIDVRNITLQKDLIMDRTPDQGSGALTMISDPSRQID
;
A
#
# COMPACT_ATOMS: atom_id res chain seq x y z
N ALA A 1 1.57 -10.08 -4.52
CA ALA A 1 0.16 -9.83 -4.17
C ALA A 1 -0.37 -8.72 -5.07
N SER A 2 -1.67 -8.71 -5.37
CA SER A 2 -2.34 -7.55 -5.94
C SER A 2 -2.70 -6.57 -4.82
N HIS A 3 -2.75 -5.28 -5.14
CA HIS A 3 -3.07 -4.24 -4.18
C HIS A 3 -3.79 -3.08 -4.87
N THR A 4 -4.64 -2.36 -4.15
CA THR A 4 -5.37 -1.21 -4.67
C THR A 4 -5.28 -0.07 -3.68
N ILE A 5 -4.94 1.11 -4.19
CA ILE A 5 -4.97 2.35 -3.42
C ILE A 5 -6.10 3.20 -3.97
N THR A 6 -7.06 3.59 -3.13
CA THR A 6 -8.16 4.45 -3.57
C THR A 6 -7.95 5.87 -3.05
N CYS A 7 -7.88 6.82 -3.97
CA CYS A 7 -7.92 8.23 -3.62
C CYS A 7 -9.37 8.69 -3.59
N VAL A 8 -9.76 9.32 -2.49
CA VAL A 8 -11.12 9.77 -2.22
C VAL A 8 -11.09 11.27 -1.96
N ALA A 9 -11.86 12.04 -2.72
CA ALA A 9 -11.98 13.48 -2.53
C ALA A 9 -13.45 13.89 -2.45
N GLN A 10 -13.72 14.92 -1.65
CA GLN A 10 -15.01 15.60 -1.66
C GLN A 10 -14.84 16.94 -2.34
N SER A 11 -15.66 17.21 -3.35
CA SER A 11 -15.66 18.48 -4.06
C SER A 11 -17.05 19.07 -4.08
N THR A 12 -17.15 20.39 -3.91
CA THR A 12 -18.39 21.14 -4.17
C THR A 12 -18.65 21.33 -5.67
N TRP A 13 -17.71 20.90 -6.52
CA TRP A 13 -17.73 21.01 -7.97
C TRP A 13 -17.85 19.62 -8.65
N PRO A 14 -19.02 18.97 -8.62
CA PRO A 14 -19.19 17.58 -9.07
C PRO A 14 -19.01 17.36 -10.58
N ASN A 15 -19.01 18.42 -11.39
CA ASN A 15 -18.79 18.32 -12.84
C ASN A 15 -17.48 18.98 -13.29
N PHE A 16 -16.73 19.55 -12.36
CA PHE A 16 -15.50 20.29 -12.62
C PHE A 16 -14.44 19.83 -11.63
N HIS A 17 -14.06 18.56 -11.73
CA HIS A 17 -12.94 18.02 -11.00
C HIS A 17 -12.12 17.09 -11.88
N LEU A 18 -10.89 16.86 -11.46
CA LEU A 18 -10.00 15.89 -12.04
C LEU A 18 -9.27 15.20 -10.89
N VAL A 19 -9.36 13.88 -10.83
CA VAL A 19 -8.50 13.07 -9.97
C VAL A 19 -7.61 12.19 -10.84
N TYR A 20 -6.31 12.22 -10.58
CA TYR A 20 -5.34 11.41 -11.32
C TYR A 20 -4.15 11.01 -10.43
N TRP A 21 -3.43 9.99 -10.88
CA TRP A 21 -2.26 9.45 -10.22
C TRP A 21 -0.96 9.78 -10.97
N LEU A 22 0.11 9.95 -10.20
CA LEU A 22 1.48 10.04 -10.70
C LEU A 22 2.35 9.02 -9.98
N ALA A 23 3.43 8.59 -10.64
CA ALA A 23 4.53 7.82 -10.09
C ALA A 23 5.83 8.58 -10.33
N ASN A 24 6.50 9.01 -9.26
CA ASN A 24 7.68 9.88 -9.32
C ASN A 24 7.47 11.09 -10.26
N ASN A 25 6.32 11.77 -10.11
CA ASN A 25 5.90 12.93 -10.89
C ASN A 25 5.65 12.68 -12.39
N SER A 26 5.55 11.42 -12.83
CA SER A 26 5.20 11.03 -14.21
C SER A 26 3.85 10.31 -14.23
N PHE A 27 3.14 10.31 -15.37
CA PHE A 27 1.87 9.61 -15.49
C PHE A 27 2.05 8.09 -15.34
N ILE A 28 1.01 7.41 -14.87
CA ILE A 28 1.08 5.98 -14.54
C ILE A 28 1.39 5.14 -15.79
N GLU A 29 0.76 5.44 -16.92
CA GLU A 29 0.95 4.78 -18.20
C GLU A 29 2.37 4.93 -18.78
N ASP A 30 3.08 6.02 -18.43
CA ASP A 30 4.46 6.23 -18.86
C ASP A 30 5.45 5.39 -18.05
N VAL A 31 5.17 5.22 -16.74
CA VAL A 31 6.03 4.46 -15.81
C VAL A 31 5.74 2.96 -15.86
N PHE A 32 4.50 2.57 -16.11
CA PHE A 32 4.04 1.19 -16.17
C PHE A 32 3.34 0.90 -17.51
N PRO A 33 4.09 0.93 -18.64
CA PRO A 33 3.52 0.74 -19.98
C PRO A 33 2.98 -0.68 -20.21
N ASP A 34 3.32 -1.63 -19.35
CA ASP A 34 2.79 -3.00 -19.34
C ASP A 34 1.39 -3.10 -18.70
N GLY A 35 0.88 -2.02 -18.11
CA GLY A 35 -0.41 -1.97 -17.44
C GLY A 35 -0.47 -2.73 -16.11
N ARG A 36 0.69 -3.14 -15.56
CA ARG A 36 0.76 -3.82 -14.25
C ARG A 36 0.25 -2.94 -13.13
N VAL A 37 0.53 -1.64 -13.22
CA VAL A 37 -0.07 -0.60 -12.36
C VAL A 37 -0.88 0.32 -13.26
N ARG A 38 -2.15 0.54 -12.94
CA ARG A 38 -3.05 1.34 -13.77
C ARG A 38 -4.08 2.09 -12.94
N GLU A 39 -4.56 3.20 -13.49
CA GLU A 39 -5.71 3.90 -12.95
C GLU A 39 -7.01 3.22 -13.40
N GLU A 40 -7.97 3.09 -12.50
CA GLU A 40 -9.33 2.75 -12.86
C GLU A 40 -10.13 4.03 -13.17
N PRO A 41 -11.24 3.93 -13.94
CA PRO A 41 -12.11 5.05 -14.21
C PRO A 41 -12.57 5.73 -12.92
N GLU A 42 -12.68 7.05 -12.99
CA GLU A 42 -13.18 7.86 -11.90
C GLU A 42 -14.64 7.49 -11.57
N ARG A 43 -14.97 7.41 -10.28
CA ARG A 43 -16.32 7.09 -9.79
C ARG A 43 -16.85 8.24 -8.97
N GLN A 44 -18.04 8.72 -9.32
CA GLN A 44 -18.77 9.72 -8.53
C GLN A 44 -19.83 9.03 -7.67
N ASN A 45 -19.84 9.37 -6.39
CA ASN A 45 -20.78 8.87 -5.39
C ASN A 45 -21.81 9.95 -5.01
N ALA A 46 -22.96 9.51 -4.50
CA ALA A 46 -24.12 10.37 -4.20
C ALA A 46 -23.83 11.53 -3.21
N ASN A 47 -22.77 11.42 -2.41
CA ASN A 47 -22.33 12.40 -1.42
C ASN A 47 -21.28 13.39 -1.96
N ARG A 48 -21.25 13.65 -3.27
CA ARG A 48 -20.24 14.51 -3.93
C ARG A 48 -18.80 14.05 -3.70
N THR A 49 -18.64 12.75 -3.47
CA THR A 49 -17.32 12.13 -3.35
C THR A 49 -16.92 11.60 -4.71
N VAL A 50 -15.70 11.91 -5.10
CA VAL A 50 -15.05 11.37 -6.29
C VAL A 50 -13.94 10.41 -5.84
N GLU A 51 -13.86 9.27 -6.52
CA GLU A 51 -12.88 8.23 -6.24
C GLU A 51 -12.09 7.87 -7.49
N LYS A 52 -10.78 7.69 -7.32
CA LYS A 52 -9.87 7.23 -8.36
C LYS A 52 -8.94 6.18 -7.77
N SER A 53 -9.04 4.95 -8.23
CA SER A 53 -8.22 3.84 -7.74
C SER A 53 -6.98 3.64 -8.60
N LEU A 54 -5.86 3.37 -7.94
CA LEU A 54 -4.62 2.86 -8.54
C LEU A 54 -4.51 1.37 -8.22
N VAL A 55 -4.56 0.53 -9.25
CA VAL A 55 -4.60 -0.93 -9.13
C VAL A 55 -3.27 -1.53 -9.56
N PHE A 56 -2.70 -2.36 -8.69
CA PHE A 56 -1.51 -3.17 -8.93
C PHE A 56 -1.95 -4.61 -9.18
N SER A 57 -1.77 -5.12 -10.40
CA SER A 57 -2.00 -6.55 -10.69
C SER A 57 -0.99 -7.43 -9.95
N SER A 58 0.23 -6.93 -9.77
CA SER A 58 1.25 -7.47 -8.87
C SER A 58 2.11 -6.34 -8.30
N THR A 59 2.51 -6.44 -7.04
CA THR A 59 3.49 -5.53 -6.41
C THR A 59 4.90 -6.09 -6.54
N GLU A 60 5.82 -5.27 -7.04
CA GLU A 60 7.24 -5.59 -7.21
C GLU A 60 8.11 -4.86 -6.17
N THR A 61 9.32 -5.35 -5.92
CA THR A 61 10.25 -4.74 -4.95
C THR A 61 10.60 -3.28 -5.29
N LYS A 62 10.57 -2.90 -6.58
CA LYS A 62 10.84 -1.53 -7.02
C LYS A 62 9.72 -0.55 -6.63
N ASP A 63 8.48 -1.03 -6.51
CA ASP A 63 7.31 -0.17 -6.24
C ASP A 63 7.38 0.48 -4.85
N TYR A 64 8.05 -0.16 -3.89
CA TYR A 64 8.27 0.39 -2.55
C TYR A 64 9.18 1.62 -2.51
N ARG A 65 9.85 1.94 -3.62
CA ARG A 65 10.70 3.13 -3.76
C ARG A 65 10.05 4.23 -4.59
N ILE A 66 8.85 3.97 -5.12
CA ILE A 66 8.12 4.92 -5.95
C ILE A 66 7.27 5.79 -5.03
N GLN A 67 7.32 7.10 -5.25
CA GLN A 67 6.36 8.03 -4.69
C GLN A 67 5.15 8.06 -5.62
N PHE A 68 4.06 7.47 -5.17
CA PHE A 68 2.77 7.60 -5.83
C PHE A 68 2.10 8.87 -5.33
N THR A 69 1.51 9.65 -6.22
CA THR A 69 0.86 10.90 -5.85
C THR A 69 -0.55 10.89 -6.42
N CYS A 70 -1.56 11.02 -5.55
CA CYS A 70 -2.89 11.39 -6.00
C CYS A 70 -2.99 12.91 -6.06
N VAL A 71 -3.37 13.42 -7.23
CA VAL A 71 -3.68 14.84 -7.43
C VAL A 71 -5.17 14.99 -7.62
N ILE A 72 -5.75 15.89 -6.83
CA ILE A 72 -7.17 16.26 -6.88
C ILE A 72 -7.21 17.72 -7.25
N GLN A 73 -7.86 18.04 -8.36
CA GLN A 73 -7.98 19.40 -8.84
C GLN A 73 -9.45 19.75 -9.08
N ASP A 74 -9.87 20.90 -8.57
CA ASP A 74 -11.17 21.51 -8.86
C ASP A 74 -11.03 23.05 -8.92
N PRO A 75 -12.07 23.83 -9.26
CA PRO A 75 -12.00 25.29 -9.32
C PRO A 75 -11.56 25.99 -8.02
N SER A 76 -11.62 25.31 -6.88
CA SER A 76 -11.18 25.84 -5.59
C SER A 76 -9.67 25.67 -5.37
N GLY A 77 -9.01 24.81 -6.15
CA GLY A 77 -7.55 24.61 -6.09
C GLY A 77 -7.10 23.17 -6.35
N ILE A 78 -5.94 22.84 -5.79
CA ILE A 78 -5.29 21.54 -5.94
C ILE A 78 -4.99 20.97 -4.55
N ASP A 79 -5.38 19.72 -4.30
CA ASP A 79 -4.96 18.90 -3.16
C ASP A 79 -4.04 17.78 -3.67
N VAL A 80 -2.90 17.56 -3.00
CA VAL A 80 -1.86 16.63 -3.42
C VAL A 80 -1.55 15.69 -2.26
N ARG A 81 -1.66 14.38 -2.51
CA ARG A 81 -1.43 13.34 -1.50
C ARG A 81 -0.33 12.41 -1.96
N ASN A 82 0.77 12.38 -1.21
CA ASN A 82 1.91 11.51 -1.49
C ASN A 82 1.78 10.21 -0.71
N ILE A 83 1.98 9.08 -1.39
CA ILE A 83 1.86 7.73 -0.87
C ILE A 83 3.10 6.94 -1.26
N THR A 84 3.66 6.21 -0.30
CA THR A 84 4.73 5.22 -0.53
C THR A 84 4.31 3.91 0.09
N LEU A 85 4.48 2.82 -0.66
CA LEU A 85 4.15 1.49 -0.17
C LEU A 85 5.11 1.11 0.98
N GLN A 86 4.56 0.49 2.02
CA GLN A 86 5.35 -0.08 3.10
C GLN A 86 5.43 -1.60 2.96
N LYS A 87 6.60 -2.17 3.26
CA LYS A 87 6.75 -3.61 3.37
C LYS A 87 6.18 -4.05 4.71
N ASP A 88 5.32 -5.07 4.72
CA ASP A 88 4.99 -5.76 5.96
C ASP A 88 6.23 -6.52 6.46
N LEU A 89 6.85 -6.01 7.53
CA LEU A 89 8.03 -6.63 8.14
C LEU A 89 7.69 -7.82 9.07
N ILE A 90 6.45 -8.33 9.03
CA ILE A 90 5.96 -9.35 9.98
C ILE A 90 6.39 -10.78 9.58
N MET A 91 6.88 -11.01 8.35
CA MET A 91 7.27 -12.35 7.87
C MET A 91 8.79 -12.60 7.82
N ASP A 92 9.58 -11.99 8.70
CA ASP A 92 11.02 -12.31 8.83
C ASP A 92 11.41 -12.97 10.17
N ARG A 93 10.41 -13.47 10.92
CA ARG A 93 10.69 -14.44 11.99
C ARG A 93 10.63 -15.85 11.42
N THR A 94 11.69 -16.24 10.71
CA THR A 94 12.02 -17.67 10.58
C THR A 94 12.20 -18.25 11.99
N PRO A 95 11.54 -19.37 12.35
CA PRO A 95 11.88 -20.08 13.57
C PRO A 95 13.31 -20.62 13.41
N ASP A 96 14.22 -20.14 14.24
CA ASP A 96 15.57 -20.68 14.33
C ASP A 96 15.45 -22.16 14.76
N GLN A 97 15.78 -23.07 13.86
CA GLN A 97 15.93 -24.50 14.15
C GLN A 97 17.25 -24.69 14.90
N GLY A 98 17.24 -24.39 16.19
CA GLY A 98 18.25 -24.83 17.15
C GLY A 98 17.87 -26.16 17.77
N SER A 99 18.35 -27.23 17.15
CA SER A 99 18.41 -28.59 17.71
C SER A 99 19.02 -28.59 19.12
N GLY A 100 18.32 -29.22 20.08
CA GLY A 100 18.80 -29.40 21.44
C GLY A 100 17.82 -30.25 22.26
N ALA A 101 17.72 -31.54 21.95
CA ALA A 101 17.09 -32.50 22.84
C ALA A 101 17.93 -32.61 24.14
N LEU A 102 17.30 -32.50 25.31
CA LEU A 102 17.71 -33.20 26.52
C LEU A 102 16.50 -33.36 27.46
N THR A 103 16.52 -34.53 28.08
CA THR A 103 15.40 -35.31 28.58
C THR A 103 14.89 -34.84 29.94
N MET A 104 13.59 -35.04 30.17
CA MET A 104 12.99 -35.05 31.50
C MET A 104 13.65 -36.12 32.37
N ILE A 105 14.22 -35.75 33.52
CA ILE A 105 14.43 -36.66 34.65
C ILE A 105 13.89 -35.97 35.90
N SER A 106 12.82 -36.52 36.44
CA SER A 106 12.35 -36.33 37.81
C SER A 106 13.06 -37.33 38.73
N ASP A 107 13.65 -36.89 39.84
CA ASP A 107 13.39 -37.42 41.20
C ASP A 107 14.10 -36.62 42.32
N PRO A 108 13.55 -36.57 43.56
CA PRO A 108 13.95 -35.70 44.65
C PRO A 108 14.93 -36.34 45.65
N SER A 109 15.45 -35.50 46.56
CA SER A 109 16.12 -35.83 47.84
C SER A 109 17.64 -36.09 47.79
N ARG A 110 18.43 -35.09 48.17
CA ARG A 110 19.42 -35.21 49.26
C ARG A 110 20.03 -33.85 49.67
N GLN A 111 20.33 -33.80 50.95
CA GLN A 111 20.60 -32.68 51.86
C GLN A 111 22.12 -32.39 51.97
N ILE A 112 22.45 -31.33 52.73
CA ILE A 112 23.76 -30.95 53.36
C ILE A 112 24.55 -29.95 52.49
N ASP A 113 25.00 -28.77 52.94
CA ASP A 113 25.22 -28.18 54.28
C ASP A 113 24.41 -26.88 54.51
#